data_AF-A0A2V5I0L9-F1
#
_entry.id   AF-A0A2V5I0L9-F1
#
_cell.length_a   1.000
_cell.length_b   1.000
_cell.length_c   1.000
_cell.angle_alpha   90.00
_cell.angle_beta   90.00
_cell.angle_gamma   90.00
#
_symmetry.space_group_name_H-M   'P 1'
#
loop_
_entity.id
_entity.type
_entity.pdbx_description
1 polymer ?
#
loop_
_entity_poly.entity_id
_entity_poly.type
_entity_poly.pdbx_seq_one_letter_code
_entity_poly.pdbx_strand_id
1 'polypeptide(L)'
;MTKSDDSELIGLGRVGRVMRFGDIAVKTANIWAVPKGATETTIISLEQMTELNKESLKHEGHVYCHLGQVPGVIEPYQVSDTEIRMPYLRQGSLSRYLRVHRDSVDNMRRLQWLQEAAHIIRRVHERRVLVADIATRNFLLDENLSLQMCDFTESVIVADDEDLADFVSEDFVSVKSDVARFGSMMYEVISGNRCEFYVIPDIETDLDDDPESKTFKAWPAADRLPDTNDVFLGEIIWRCWVRDGFKIRD
;
A
#
# COMPACT_ATOMS: atom_id res chain seq x y z
N MET A 1 8.45 32.50 23.01
CA MET A 1 9.29 31.48 22.35
C MET A 1 8.51 30.90 21.19
N THR A 2 8.66 31.48 20.02
CA THR A 2 8.08 30.99 18.76
C THR A 2 8.83 29.72 18.36
N LYS A 3 8.23 28.54 18.60
CA LYS A 3 8.71 27.30 17.96
C LYS A 3 8.59 27.53 16.45
N SER A 4 9.67 27.33 15.71
CA SER A 4 9.60 27.30 14.26
C SER A 4 8.59 26.24 13.85
N ASP A 5 7.64 26.63 13.00
CA ASP A 5 6.69 25.75 12.35
C ASP A 5 7.43 25.06 11.19
N ASP A 6 8.53 24.36 11.52
CA ASP A 6 9.41 23.76 10.53
C ASP A 6 8.70 22.58 9.89
N SER A 7 8.36 22.74 8.62
CA SER A 7 7.80 21.67 7.81
C SER A 7 8.87 20.61 7.54
N GLU A 8 8.57 19.34 7.76
CA GLU A 8 9.51 18.23 7.55
C GLU A 8 9.00 17.33 6.42
N LEU A 9 9.86 16.97 5.45
CA LEU A 9 9.53 15.93 4.47
C LEU A 9 9.60 14.57 5.17
N ILE A 10 8.45 13.91 5.34
CA ILE A 10 8.34 12.63 6.06
C ILE A 10 8.07 11.43 5.13
N GLY A 11 7.70 11.69 3.87
CA GLY A 11 7.51 10.66 2.86
C GLY A 11 7.69 11.21 1.44
N LEU A 12 8.38 10.46 0.59
CA LEU A 12 8.49 10.74 -0.84
C LEU A 12 8.21 9.44 -1.58
N GLY A 13 7.07 9.39 -2.27
CA GLY A 13 6.67 8.30 -3.14
C GLY A 13 6.88 8.64 -4.61
N ARG A 14 6.42 7.73 -5.48
CA ARG A 14 6.51 7.88 -6.94
C ARG A 14 5.73 9.11 -7.43
N VAL A 15 4.47 9.21 -7.01
CA VAL A 15 3.52 10.23 -7.51
C VAL A 15 3.26 11.37 -6.54
N GLY A 16 3.60 11.21 -5.27
CA GLY A 16 3.34 12.21 -4.24
C GLY A 16 4.41 12.28 -3.16
N ARG A 17 4.31 13.33 -2.35
CA ARG A 17 5.15 13.57 -1.17
C ARG A 17 4.27 13.91 0.03
N VAL A 18 4.79 13.64 1.22
CA VAL A 18 4.11 13.93 2.49
C VAL A 18 4.99 14.84 3.33
N MET A 19 4.46 16.02 3.64
CA MET A 19 5.07 17.01 4.52
C MET A 19 4.38 16.97 5.88
N ARG A 20 5.14 17.11 6.96
CA ARG A 20 4.61 17.25 8.32
C ARG A 20 4.59 18.72 8.72
N PHE A 21 3.46 19.16 9.29
CA PHE A 21 3.28 20.47 9.93
C PHE A 21 2.70 20.24 11.33
N GLY A 22 3.54 20.31 12.36
CA GLY A 22 3.13 19.97 13.73
C GLY A 22 2.63 18.54 13.85
N ASP A 23 1.32 18.38 14.10
CA ASP A 23 0.64 17.07 14.22
C ASP A 23 -0.25 16.75 13.00
N ILE A 24 0.00 17.41 11.88
CA ILE A 24 -0.68 17.17 10.60
C ILE A 24 0.33 16.65 9.58
N ALA A 25 -0.04 15.59 8.86
CA ALA A 25 0.63 15.13 7.65
C ALA A 25 -0.17 15.60 6.42
N VAL A 26 0.51 16.20 5.45
CA VAL A 26 -0.10 16.74 4.23
C VAL A 26 0.53 16.05 3.03
N LYS A 27 -0.27 15.22 2.33
CA LYS A 27 0.11 14.58 1.06
C LYS A 27 -0.22 15.52 -0.09
N THR A 28 0.75 15.73 -0.98
CA THR A 28 0.60 16.54 -2.21
C THR A 28 1.21 15.79 -3.38
N ALA A 29 0.72 16.04 -4.60
CA ALA A 29 1.32 15.52 -5.82
C ALA A 29 2.78 15.99 -5.97
N ASN A 30 3.64 15.14 -6.55
CA ASN A 30 4.98 15.53 -6.96
C ASN A 30 4.88 16.49 -8.14
N ILE A 31 5.40 17.71 -7.99
CA ILE A 31 5.44 18.73 -9.03
C ILE A 31 6.85 18.80 -9.59
N TRP A 32 7.00 18.54 -10.88
CA TRP A 32 8.29 18.57 -11.55
C TRP A 32 8.51 19.93 -12.22
N ALA A 33 9.45 20.71 -11.68
CA ALA A 33 9.80 22.00 -12.26
C ALA A 33 10.56 21.82 -13.58
N VAL A 34 10.17 22.59 -14.60
CA VAL A 34 10.84 22.59 -15.90
C VAL A 34 12.20 23.33 -15.80
N PRO A 35 13.33 22.66 -16.09
CA PRO A 35 14.63 23.32 -16.10
C PRO A 35 14.73 24.39 -17.19
N LYS A 36 15.47 25.47 -16.92
CA LYS A 36 15.79 26.47 -17.96
C LYS A 36 16.58 25.81 -19.09
N GLY A 37 16.10 25.98 -20.33
CA GLY A 37 16.73 25.40 -21.52
C GLY A 37 16.35 23.94 -21.79
N ALA A 38 15.33 23.40 -21.11
CA ALA A 38 14.76 22.10 -21.45
C ALA A 38 14.24 22.08 -22.90
N THR A 39 14.36 20.93 -23.56
CA THR A 39 13.78 20.70 -24.88
C THR A 39 12.26 20.63 -24.78
N GLU A 40 11.56 20.90 -25.88
CA GLU A 40 10.10 20.80 -25.94
C GLU A 40 9.58 19.42 -25.49
N THR A 41 10.24 18.34 -25.90
CA THR A 41 9.91 16.97 -25.47
C THR A 41 10.03 16.79 -23.96
N THR A 42 11.08 17.32 -23.34
CA THR A 42 11.26 17.26 -21.88
C THR A 42 10.20 18.07 -21.15
N ILE A 43 9.84 19.25 -21.68
CA ILE A 43 8.77 20.09 -21.12
C ILE A 43 7.45 19.32 -21.10
N ILE A 44 7.04 18.79 -22.26
CA ILE A 44 5.80 18.02 -22.41
C ILE A 44 5.79 16.82 -21.45
N SER A 45 6.90 16.07 -21.37
CA SER A 45 7.00 14.90 -20.49
C SER A 45 6.85 15.27 -19.01
N LEU A 46 7.50 16.34 -18.53
CA LEU A 46 7.40 16.76 -17.13
C LEU A 46 6.01 17.32 -16.78
N GLU A 47 5.39 18.03 -17.71
CA GLU A 47 4.01 18.51 -17.56
C GLU A 47 3.02 17.34 -17.49
N GLN A 48 3.14 16.37 -18.40
CA GLN A 48 2.33 15.13 -18.38
C GLN A 48 2.50 14.36 -17.07
N MET A 49 3.74 14.16 -16.60
CA MET A 49 4.00 13.50 -15.31
C MET A 49 3.37 14.27 -14.14
N THR A 50 3.41 15.59 -14.17
CA THR A 50 2.81 16.43 -13.12
C THR A 50 1.29 16.30 -13.11
N GLU A 51 0.65 16.27 -14.28
CA GLU A 51 -0.81 16.07 -14.37
C GLU A 51 -1.22 14.66 -13.91
N LEU A 52 -0.52 13.61 -14.34
CA LEU A 52 -0.76 12.24 -13.86
C LEU A 52 -0.63 12.15 -12.32
N ASN A 53 0.39 12.78 -11.74
CA ASN A 53 0.57 12.81 -10.29
C ASN A 53 -0.59 13.51 -9.56
N LYS A 54 -1.16 14.57 -10.15
CA LYS A 54 -2.34 15.24 -9.60
C LYS A 54 -3.58 14.36 -9.72
N GLU A 55 -3.75 13.66 -10.83
CA GLU A 55 -4.84 12.71 -11.02
C GLU A 55 -4.78 11.58 -10.00
N SER A 56 -3.59 11.01 -9.74
CA SER A 56 -3.39 10.01 -8.68
C SER A 56 -3.78 10.54 -7.29
N LEU A 57 -3.45 11.79 -6.96
CA LEU A 57 -3.83 12.39 -5.67
C LEU A 57 -5.36 12.59 -5.58
N LYS A 58 -5.99 13.06 -6.66
CA LYS A 58 -7.46 13.22 -6.72
C LYS A 58 -8.17 11.87 -6.57
N HIS A 59 -7.67 10.85 -7.26
CA HIS A 59 -8.17 9.49 -7.17
C HIS A 59 -8.09 8.95 -5.73
N GLU A 60 -6.94 9.08 -5.07
CA GLU A 60 -6.81 8.70 -3.66
C GLU A 60 -7.80 9.45 -2.76
N GLY A 61 -7.98 10.75 -3.00
CA GLY A 61 -8.99 11.55 -2.31
C GLY A 61 -10.42 11.02 -2.53
N HIS A 62 -10.76 10.63 -3.76
CA HIS A 62 -12.04 9.99 -4.06
C HIS A 62 -12.21 8.65 -3.34
N VAL A 63 -11.15 7.83 -3.24
CA VAL A 63 -11.18 6.57 -2.48
C VAL A 63 -11.46 6.84 -1.01
N TYR A 64 -10.79 7.81 -0.39
CA TYR A 64 -11.08 8.20 1.01
C TYR A 64 -12.55 8.64 1.19
N CYS A 65 -13.06 9.48 0.28
CA CYS A 65 -14.46 9.90 0.30
C CYS A 65 -15.44 8.72 0.17
N HIS A 66 -15.13 7.76 -0.71
CA HIS A 66 -15.94 6.55 -0.93
C HIS A 66 -15.93 5.61 0.28
N LEU A 67 -14.76 5.39 0.89
CA LEU A 67 -14.62 4.59 2.11
C LEU A 67 -15.39 5.21 3.27
N GLY A 68 -15.35 6.54 3.40
CA GLY A 68 -15.84 7.23 4.59
C GLY A 68 -15.11 6.72 5.83
N GLN A 69 -15.83 6.51 6.92
CA GLN A 69 -15.25 6.00 8.17
C GLN A 69 -15.16 4.47 8.15
N VAL A 70 -13.93 3.96 8.12
CA VAL A 70 -13.61 2.53 8.24
C VAL A 70 -12.63 2.34 9.40
N PRO A 71 -12.98 1.58 10.45
CA PRO A 71 -12.08 1.37 11.58
C PRO A 71 -10.74 0.74 11.17
N GLY A 72 -9.65 1.44 11.49
CA GLY A 72 -8.26 1.10 11.16
C GLY A 72 -7.79 1.62 9.79
N VAL A 73 -8.58 2.45 9.13
CA VAL A 73 -8.13 3.34 8.04
C VAL A 73 -7.95 4.73 8.63
N ILE A 74 -6.85 5.40 8.28
CA ILE A 74 -6.61 6.77 8.72
C ILE A 74 -7.73 7.68 8.21
N GLU A 75 -8.29 8.51 9.08
CA GLU A 75 -9.33 9.46 8.69
C GLU A 75 -8.67 10.79 8.31
N PRO A 76 -8.76 11.23 7.04
CA PRO A 76 -8.29 12.55 6.66
C PRO A 76 -9.14 13.63 7.34
N TYR A 77 -8.49 14.67 7.84
CA TYR A 77 -9.17 15.90 8.27
C TYR A 77 -9.76 16.66 7.09
N GLN A 78 -9.09 16.60 5.94
CA GLN A 78 -9.49 17.29 4.74
C GLN A 78 -8.97 16.55 3.51
N VAL A 79 -9.81 16.48 2.48
CA VAL A 79 -9.48 16.00 1.15
C VAL A 79 -9.78 17.14 0.16
N SER A 80 -8.85 17.41 -0.76
CA SER A 80 -9.05 18.32 -1.89
C SER A 80 -8.29 17.81 -3.11
N ASP A 81 -8.51 18.46 -4.25
CA ASP A 81 -7.81 18.17 -5.51
C ASP A 81 -6.29 18.36 -5.46
N THR A 82 -5.77 19.05 -4.44
CA THR A 82 -4.35 19.43 -4.35
C THR A 82 -3.66 18.90 -3.11
N GLU A 83 -4.43 18.55 -2.06
CA GLU A 83 -3.88 18.11 -0.78
C GLU A 83 -4.81 17.10 -0.10
N ILE A 84 -4.21 16.10 0.57
CA ILE A 84 -4.90 15.28 1.56
C ILE A 84 -4.23 15.53 2.92
N ARG A 85 -5.01 15.98 3.90
CA ARG A 85 -4.52 16.32 5.25
C ARG A 85 -4.99 15.27 6.24
N MET A 86 -4.05 14.68 6.97
CA MET A 86 -4.29 13.55 7.89
C MET A 86 -3.61 13.81 9.24
N PRO A 87 -4.03 13.12 10.32
CA PRO A 87 -3.26 13.08 11.56
C PRO A 87 -1.84 12.57 11.31
N TYR A 88 -0.84 13.23 11.90
CA TYR A 88 0.52 12.70 11.95
C TYR A 88 0.64 11.67 13.08
N LEU A 89 0.95 10.42 12.72
CA LEU A 89 1.16 9.35 13.68
C LEU A 89 2.65 9.17 14.00
N ARG A 90 3.02 9.49 15.25
CA ARG A 90 4.43 9.61 15.70
C ARG A 90 5.22 8.32 15.62
N GLN A 91 4.55 7.16 15.76
CA GLN A 91 5.22 5.86 15.68
C GLN A 91 5.62 5.49 14.25
N GLY A 92 5.07 6.19 13.25
CA GLY A 92 5.35 5.99 11.84
C GLY A 92 4.81 4.66 11.33
N SER A 93 5.36 4.20 10.21
CA SER A 93 4.95 2.94 9.58
C SER A 93 5.41 1.71 10.35
N LEU A 94 4.63 0.63 10.26
CA LEU A 94 4.97 -0.67 10.80
C LEU A 94 6.33 -1.15 10.27
N SER A 95 6.63 -0.90 9.00
CA SER A 95 7.95 -1.20 8.41
C SER A 95 9.10 -0.51 9.15
N ARG A 96 8.96 0.80 9.44
CA ARG A 96 9.97 1.55 10.21
C ARG A 96 10.04 1.05 11.64
N TYR A 97 8.90 0.77 12.26
CA TYR A 97 8.84 0.29 13.63
C TYR A 97 9.54 -1.07 13.80
N LEU A 98 9.24 -2.03 12.93
CA LEU A 98 9.84 -3.36 12.93
C LEU A 98 11.35 -3.32 12.68
N ARG A 99 11.83 -2.42 11.81
CA ARG A 99 13.28 -2.23 11.59
C ARG A 99 14.01 -1.78 12.85
N VAL A 100 13.39 -0.93 13.66
CA VAL A 100 13.99 -0.39 14.89
C VAL A 100 13.84 -1.36 16.07
N HIS A 101 12.75 -2.11 16.14
CA HIS A 101 12.36 -2.92 17.30
C HIS A 101 12.36 -4.44 17.01
N ARG A 102 13.10 -4.89 15.98
CA ARG A 102 13.05 -6.27 15.49
C ARG A 102 13.19 -7.32 16.61
N ASP A 103 14.13 -7.09 17.51
CA ASP A 103 14.50 -8.04 18.57
C ASP A 103 13.58 -7.97 19.80
N SER A 104 12.80 -6.89 19.95
CA SER A 104 11.90 -6.70 21.10
C SER A 104 10.44 -7.06 20.82
N VAL A 105 10.06 -7.17 19.54
CA VAL A 105 8.71 -7.56 19.13
C VAL A 105 8.61 -9.08 19.02
N ASP A 106 7.80 -9.67 19.90
CA ASP A 106 7.49 -11.11 19.88
C ASP A 106 6.45 -11.50 18.81
N ASN A 107 6.27 -12.81 18.63
CA ASN A 107 5.32 -13.37 17.66
C ASN A 107 3.86 -13.06 18.00
N MET A 108 3.51 -12.84 19.28
CA MET A 108 2.14 -12.50 19.64
C MET A 108 1.77 -11.10 19.16
N ARG A 109 2.67 -10.13 19.33
CA ARG A 109 2.48 -8.77 18.82
C ARG A 109 2.42 -8.75 17.31
N ARG A 110 3.30 -9.52 16.64
CA ARG A 110 3.24 -9.69 15.18
C ARG A 110 1.90 -10.25 14.72
N LEU A 111 1.42 -11.30 15.38
CA LEU A 111 0.11 -11.89 15.09
C LEU A 111 -1.03 -10.88 15.28
N GLN A 112 -1.01 -10.08 16.35
CA GLN A 112 -2.00 -9.03 16.59
C GLN A 112 -2.06 -8.02 15.43
N TRP A 113 -0.91 -7.52 14.98
CA TRP A 113 -0.86 -6.61 13.82
C TRP A 113 -1.37 -7.27 12.54
N LEU A 114 -1.03 -8.53 12.29
CA LEU A 114 -1.53 -9.25 11.11
C LEU A 114 -3.05 -9.47 11.18
N GLN A 115 -3.60 -9.73 12.36
CA GLN A 115 -5.05 -9.81 12.55
C GLN A 115 -5.73 -8.46 12.33
N GLU A 116 -5.19 -7.37 12.88
CA GLU A 116 -5.68 -6.01 12.63
C GLU A 116 -5.67 -5.68 11.14
N ALA A 117 -4.54 -5.93 10.46
CA ALA A 117 -4.40 -5.70 9.01
C ALA A 117 -5.44 -6.50 8.21
N ALA A 118 -5.63 -7.80 8.51
CA ALA A 118 -6.64 -8.62 7.84
C ALA A 118 -8.05 -8.06 8.05
N HIS A 119 -8.39 -7.59 9.25
CA HIS A 119 -9.69 -6.96 9.51
C HIS A 119 -9.86 -5.64 8.78
N ILE A 120 -8.81 -4.81 8.68
CA ILE A 120 -8.82 -3.55 7.94
C ILE A 120 -9.07 -3.83 6.46
N ILE A 121 -8.26 -4.72 5.84
CA ILE A 121 -8.38 -5.08 4.42
C ILE A 121 -9.79 -5.60 4.12
N ARG A 122 -10.31 -6.50 4.94
CA ARG A 122 -11.69 -7.01 4.80
C ARG A 122 -12.73 -5.89 4.81
N ARG A 123 -12.61 -4.91 5.72
CA ARG A 123 -13.56 -3.78 5.78
C ARG A 123 -13.44 -2.85 4.57
N VAL A 124 -12.24 -2.68 4.03
CA VAL A 124 -12.01 -1.93 2.79
C VAL A 124 -12.64 -2.65 1.60
N HIS A 125 -12.47 -3.98 1.51
CA HIS A 125 -13.16 -4.83 0.52
C HIS A 125 -14.69 -4.76 0.67
N GLU A 126 -15.24 -4.75 1.89
CA GLU A 126 -16.68 -4.56 2.14
C GLU A 126 -17.22 -3.21 1.63
N ARG A 127 -16.34 -2.22 1.45
CA ARG A 127 -16.66 -0.93 0.80
C ARG A 127 -16.39 -0.94 -0.70
N ARG A 128 -16.22 -2.12 -1.31
CA ARG A 128 -15.95 -2.31 -2.73
C ARG A 128 -14.67 -1.62 -3.21
N VAL A 129 -13.65 -1.57 -2.35
CA VAL A 129 -12.33 -1.03 -2.71
C VAL A 129 -11.31 -2.15 -2.64
N LEU A 130 -10.56 -2.36 -3.73
CA LEU A 130 -9.35 -3.16 -3.75
C LEU A 130 -8.17 -2.27 -3.36
N VAL A 131 -7.30 -2.74 -2.46
CA VAL A 131 -6.21 -1.93 -1.88
C VAL A 131 -5.04 -1.80 -2.86
N ALA A 132 -4.72 -2.86 -3.60
CA ALA A 132 -3.58 -3.02 -4.51
C ALA A 132 -2.20 -2.98 -3.82
N ASP A 133 -1.90 -1.95 -3.03
CA ASP A 133 -0.61 -1.77 -2.38
C ASP A 133 -0.62 -2.12 -0.88
N ILE A 134 -0.92 -3.38 -0.56
CA ILE A 134 -0.81 -3.90 0.81
C ILE A 134 0.66 -4.16 1.12
N ALA A 135 1.26 -3.29 1.96
CA ALA A 135 2.63 -3.41 2.42
C ALA A 135 2.81 -2.78 3.81
N THR A 136 3.78 -3.24 4.61
CA THR A 136 4.03 -2.73 5.97
C THR A 136 4.35 -1.23 6.04
N ARG A 137 4.75 -0.62 4.92
CA ARG A 137 4.99 0.84 4.81
C ARG A 137 3.69 1.66 4.82
N ASN A 138 2.57 1.08 4.41
CA ASN A 138 1.27 1.74 4.26
C ASN A 138 0.34 1.52 5.48
N PHE A 139 0.83 0.82 6.51
CA PHE A 139 0.18 0.72 7.82
C PHE A 139 0.99 1.51 8.84
N LEU A 140 0.41 2.59 9.37
CA LEU A 140 0.97 3.40 10.43
C LEU A 140 0.54 2.86 11.80
N LEU A 141 1.29 3.21 12.84
CA LEU A 141 0.98 2.87 14.23
C LEU A 141 0.49 4.11 14.98
N ASP A 142 -0.65 3.98 15.66
CA ASP A 142 -1.11 4.99 16.60
C ASP A 142 -0.37 4.93 17.95
N GLU A 143 -0.79 5.74 18.92
CA GLU A 143 -0.17 5.81 20.25
C GLU A 143 -0.26 4.49 21.04
N ASN A 144 -1.28 3.66 20.75
CA ASN A 144 -1.49 2.35 21.36
C ASN A 144 -0.81 1.22 20.58
N LEU A 145 -0.05 1.55 19.53
CA LEU A 145 0.55 0.60 18.58
C LEU A 145 -0.49 -0.24 17.83
N SER A 146 -1.67 0.32 17.55
CA SER A 146 -2.65 -0.25 16.64
C SER A 146 -2.50 0.31 15.23
N LEU A 147 -2.87 -0.49 14.23
CA LEU A 147 -2.66 -0.17 12.82
C LEU A 147 -3.68 0.82 12.25
N GLN A 148 -3.17 1.72 11.40
CA GLN A 148 -3.92 2.68 10.61
C GLN A 148 -3.42 2.64 9.16
N MET A 149 -4.21 2.09 8.23
CA MET A 149 -3.88 2.08 6.80
C MET A 149 -4.01 3.50 6.21
N CYS A 150 -3.03 3.94 5.41
CA CYS A 150 -2.92 5.37 5.03
C CYS A 150 -2.60 5.68 3.57
N ASP A 151 -2.55 4.69 2.67
CA ASP A 151 -2.23 4.94 1.26
C ASP A 151 -3.18 4.17 0.36
N PHE A 152 -3.93 4.91 -0.46
CA PHE A 152 -4.89 4.37 -1.44
C PHE A 152 -4.63 4.89 -2.86
N THR A 153 -3.41 5.35 -3.13
CA THR A 153 -3.02 5.89 -4.44
C THR A 153 -3.29 4.90 -5.59
N GLU A 154 -3.01 3.60 -5.36
CA GLU A 154 -3.14 2.54 -6.37
C GLU A 154 -4.45 1.74 -6.22
N SER A 155 -5.33 2.13 -5.29
CA SER A 155 -6.54 1.36 -4.98
C SER A 155 -7.59 1.48 -6.08
N VAL A 156 -8.46 0.48 -6.21
CA VAL A 156 -9.49 0.44 -7.25
C VAL A 156 -10.87 0.38 -6.61
N ILE A 157 -11.76 1.31 -6.97
CA ILE A 157 -13.17 1.26 -6.58
C ILE A 157 -13.89 0.37 -7.60
N VAL A 158 -14.58 -0.67 -7.12
CA VAL A 158 -15.33 -1.61 -7.95
C VAL A 158 -16.79 -1.17 -8.02
N ALA A 159 -17.29 -0.94 -9.25
CA ALA A 159 -18.66 -0.48 -9.50
C ALA A 159 -19.71 -1.46 -8.94
N ASP A 160 -20.86 -0.97 -8.49
CA ASP A 160 -21.88 -1.78 -7.78
C ASP A 160 -22.47 -2.94 -8.61
N ASP A 161 -22.42 -2.84 -9.94
CA ASP A 161 -22.91 -3.84 -10.89
C ASP A 161 -21.90 -4.95 -11.23
N GLU A 162 -20.65 -4.81 -10.77
CA GLU A 162 -19.61 -5.84 -10.90
C GLU A 162 -19.59 -6.78 -9.68
N ASP A 163 -19.23 -8.04 -9.88
CA ASP A 163 -18.99 -8.96 -8.76
C ASP A 163 -17.57 -8.77 -8.22
N LEU A 164 -17.44 -8.28 -6.99
CA LEU A 164 -16.15 -8.04 -6.34
C LEU A 164 -15.29 -9.31 -6.24
N ALA A 165 -15.91 -10.48 -6.08
CA ALA A 165 -15.16 -11.74 -5.92
C ALA A 165 -14.45 -12.17 -7.21
N ASP A 166 -15.04 -11.85 -8.37
CA ASP A 166 -14.55 -12.22 -9.70
C ASP A 166 -13.93 -11.05 -10.48
N PHE A 167 -14.06 -9.81 -9.98
CA PHE A 167 -13.54 -8.61 -10.61
C PHE A 167 -12.01 -8.61 -10.71
N VAL A 168 -11.51 -8.20 -11.88
CA VAL A 168 -10.10 -7.93 -12.15
C VAL A 168 -10.01 -6.60 -12.90
N SER A 169 -9.24 -5.64 -12.36
CA SER A 169 -9.05 -4.33 -13.00
C SER A 169 -8.19 -4.42 -14.26
N GLU A 170 -8.13 -3.33 -15.03
CA GLU A 170 -7.23 -3.18 -16.18
C GLU A 170 -5.75 -3.37 -15.78
N ASP A 171 -5.38 -2.93 -14.58
CA ASP A 171 -4.05 -3.13 -13.97
C ASP A 171 -3.89 -4.49 -13.25
N PHE A 172 -4.79 -5.44 -13.51
CA PHE A 172 -4.78 -6.80 -12.96
C PHE A 172 -4.92 -6.88 -11.43
N VAL A 173 -5.52 -5.87 -10.81
CA VAL A 173 -5.84 -5.86 -9.38
C VAL A 173 -7.14 -6.64 -9.14
N SER A 174 -7.13 -7.52 -8.15
CA SER A 174 -8.26 -8.34 -7.73
C SER A 174 -8.22 -8.59 -6.22
N VAL A 175 -9.30 -9.13 -5.65
CA VAL A 175 -9.26 -9.62 -4.26
C VAL A 175 -8.12 -10.63 -4.07
N LYS A 176 -7.89 -11.51 -5.04
CA LYS A 176 -6.85 -12.53 -4.94
C LYS A 176 -5.44 -11.95 -4.96
N SER A 177 -5.19 -10.88 -5.73
CA SER A 177 -3.91 -10.18 -5.68
C SER A 177 -3.71 -9.48 -4.34
N ASP A 178 -4.74 -8.84 -3.78
CA ASP A 178 -4.67 -8.25 -2.43
C ASP A 178 -4.34 -9.28 -1.36
N VAL A 179 -4.97 -10.46 -1.41
CA VAL A 179 -4.66 -11.58 -0.51
C VAL A 179 -3.21 -12.04 -0.66
N ALA A 180 -2.68 -12.08 -1.89
CA ALA A 180 -1.28 -12.43 -2.11
C ALA A 180 -0.32 -11.36 -1.54
N ARG A 181 -0.63 -10.07 -1.74
CA ARG A 181 0.09 -8.94 -1.15
C ARG A 181 0.06 -8.97 0.38
N PHE A 182 -1.07 -9.34 0.97
CA PHE A 182 -1.17 -9.58 2.41
C PHE A 182 -0.28 -10.76 2.86
N GLY A 183 -0.21 -11.85 2.10
CA GLY A 183 0.75 -12.93 2.34
C GLY A 183 2.21 -12.46 2.34
N SER A 184 2.57 -11.60 1.38
CA SER A 184 3.89 -10.94 1.32
C SER A 184 4.17 -10.07 2.54
N MET A 185 3.19 -9.29 2.99
CA MET A 185 3.28 -8.51 4.23
C MET A 185 3.45 -9.42 5.45
N MET A 186 2.70 -10.52 5.55
CA MET A 186 2.85 -11.50 6.63
C MET A 186 4.27 -12.08 6.66
N TYR A 187 4.80 -12.45 5.50
CA TYR A 187 6.16 -12.97 5.37
C TYR A 187 7.21 -11.94 5.83
N GLU A 188 7.07 -10.67 5.44
CA GLU A 188 7.95 -9.58 5.91
C GLU A 188 7.88 -9.43 7.44
N VAL A 189 6.69 -9.38 8.02
CA VAL A 189 6.49 -9.17 9.46
C VAL A 189 7.08 -10.32 10.28
N ILE A 190 6.93 -11.57 9.82
CA ILE A 190 7.39 -12.75 10.57
C ILE A 190 8.88 -13.01 10.37
N SER A 191 9.35 -13.06 9.13
CA SER A 191 10.73 -13.46 8.82
C SER A 191 11.71 -12.29 8.87
N GLY A 192 11.23 -11.07 8.63
CA GLY A 192 12.05 -9.89 8.36
C GLY A 192 12.64 -9.85 6.95
N ASN A 193 12.30 -10.82 6.09
CA ASN A 193 12.70 -10.86 4.68
C ASN A 193 11.54 -10.40 3.79
N ARG A 194 11.85 -9.73 2.68
CA ARG A 194 10.84 -9.28 1.72
C ARG A 194 10.68 -10.26 0.59
N CYS A 195 9.43 -10.45 0.18
CA CYS A 195 9.07 -11.14 -1.05
C CYS A 195 7.72 -10.62 -1.50
N GLU A 196 7.76 -9.73 -2.47
CA GLU A 196 6.62 -9.16 -3.15
C GLU A 196 6.55 -9.77 -4.56
N PHE A 197 5.33 -10.05 -5.03
CA PHE A 197 5.16 -10.35 -6.44
C PHE A 197 3.86 -9.77 -7.01
N TYR A 198 3.88 -9.55 -8.31
CA TYR A 198 2.76 -9.09 -9.12
C TYR A 198 2.50 -10.09 -10.24
N VAL A 199 1.24 -10.21 -10.66
CA VAL A 199 0.84 -11.04 -11.81
C VAL A 199 0.30 -10.12 -12.89
N ILE A 200 1.07 -9.93 -13.95
CA ILE A 200 0.76 -9.00 -15.05
C ILE A 200 0.82 -9.79 -16.36
N PRO A 201 -0.30 -10.32 -16.86
CA PRO A 201 -0.37 -11.13 -18.08
C PRO A 201 0.23 -10.50 -19.33
N ASP A 202 0.24 -9.17 -19.38
CA ASP A 202 0.68 -8.38 -20.53
C ASP A 202 2.20 -8.30 -20.71
N ILE A 203 2.99 -8.70 -19.70
CA ILE A 203 4.45 -8.74 -19.86
C ILE A 203 4.86 -9.88 -20.81
N GLU A 204 5.96 -9.67 -21.55
CA GLU A 204 6.47 -10.67 -22.49
C GLU A 204 7.02 -11.91 -21.76
N THR A 205 7.78 -11.66 -20.69
CA THR A 205 8.51 -12.63 -19.88
C THR A 205 8.46 -12.22 -18.41
N ASP A 206 8.61 -13.19 -17.51
CA ASP A 206 8.74 -12.92 -16.10
C ASP A 206 9.96 -12.01 -15.83
N LEU A 207 9.80 -11.13 -14.84
CA LEU A 207 10.82 -10.22 -14.34
C LEU A 207 11.10 -10.61 -12.88
N ASP A 208 12.03 -11.54 -12.66
CA ASP A 208 12.35 -12.11 -11.34
C ASP A 208 13.83 -11.95 -10.94
N ASP A 209 14.53 -11.01 -11.59
CA ASP A 209 15.91 -10.64 -11.26
C ASP A 209 16.04 -9.97 -9.88
N ASP A 210 14.98 -9.32 -9.40
CA ASP A 210 14.91 -8.74 -8.07
C ASP A 210 14.41 -9.79 -7.06
N PRO A 211 15.21 -10.17 -6.05
CA PRO A 211 14.83 -11.18 -5.07
C PRO A 211 13.68 -10.73 -4.16
N GLU A 212 13.49 -9.42 -3.96
CA GLU A 212 12.47 -8.85 -3.09
C GLU A 212 11.17 -8.50 -3.83
N SER A 213 11.22 -8.23 -5.14
CA SER A 213 10.05 -7.80 -5.93
C SER A 213 10.03 -8.42 -7.32
N LYS A 214 9.13 -9.38 -7.54
CA LYS A 214 9.04 -10.13 -8.80
C LYS A 214 7.77 -9.80 -9.58
N THR A 215 7.82 -9.84 -10.90
CA THR A 215 6.63 -9.74 -11.75
C THR A 215 6.53 -10.97 -12.61
N PHE A 216 5.39 -11.66 -12.54
CA PHE A 216 5.15 -12.88 -13.30
C PHE A 216 4.04 -12.66 -14.33
N LYS A 217 4.19 -13.29 -15.50
CA LYS A 217 3.17 -13.29 -16.55
C LYS A 217 1.93 -14.06 -16.12
N ALA A 218 2.14 -15.14 -15.38
CA ALA A 218 1.09 -15.99 -14.84
C ALA A 218 1.34 -16.20 -13.36
N TRP A 219 0.31 -16.65 -12.65
CA TRP A 219 0.44 -16.94 -11.24
C TRP A 219 1.59 -17.92 -10.97
N PRO A 220 2.58 -17.57 -10.13
CA PRO A 220 3.79 -18.37 -9.98
C PRO A 220 3.50 -19.72 -9.35
N ALA A 221 4.29 -20.73 -9.74
CA ALA A 221 4.36 -22.00 -9.03
C ALA A 221 5.03 -21.81 -7.66
N ALA A 222 4.73 -22.71 -6.72
CA ALA A 222 5.16 -22.57 -5.33
C ALA A 222 6.70 -22.57 -5.16
N ASP A 223 7.43 -23.24 -6.05
CA ASP A 223 8.89 -23.31 -6.07
C ASP A 223 9.59 -22.00 -6.47
N ARG A 224 8.84 -21.02 -6.99
CA ARG A 224 9.35 -19.68 -7.33
C ARG A 224 9.21 -18.68 -6.18
N LEU A 225 8.55 -19.08 -5.10
CA LEU A 225 8.31 -18.31 -3.90
C LEU A 225 9.16 -18.86 -2.73
N PRO A 226 9.38 -18.07 -1.67
CA PRO A 226 10.13 -18.53 -0.51
C PRO A 226 9.50 -19.75 0.16
N ASP A 227 10.34 -20.64 0.67
CA ASP A 227 9.88 -21.72 1.54
C ASP A 227 9.38 -21.14 2.86
N THR A 228 8.25 -21.66 3.34
CA THR A 228 7.55 -21.24 4.54
C THR A 228 7.42 -22.34 5.59
N ASN A 229 7.97 -23.54 5.36
CA ASN A 229 7.82 -24.70 6.25
C ASN A 229 8.25 -24.42 7.71
N ASP A 230 9.34 -23.67 7.90
CA ASP A 230 9.88 -23.32 9.22
C ASP A 230 9.51 -21.89 9.67
N VAL A 231 8.57 -21.24 8.98
CA VAL A 231 8.13 -19.87 9.26
C VAL A 231 6.87 -19.90 10.12
N PHE A 232 6.82 -19.10 11.18
CA PHE A 232 5.59 -18.94 11.97
C PHE A 232 4.45 -18.42 11.08
N LEU A 233 3.28 -19.06 11.13
CA LEU A 233 2.16 -18.85 10.19
C LEU A 233 2.47 -19.22 8.72
N GLY A 234 3.52 -20.02 8.47
CA GLY A 234 3.99 -20.37 7.14
C GLY A 234 2.91 -20.96 6.23
N GLU A 235 2.08 -21.87 6.74
CA GLU A 235 0.95 -22.43 5.98
C GLU A 235 -0.04 -21.36 5.53
N ILE A 236 -0.33 -20.36 6.37
CA ILE A 236 -1.26 -19.27 6.02
C ILE A 236 -0.63 -18.38 4.95
N ILE A 237 0.65 -18.02 5.12
CA ILE A 237 1.41 -17.24 4.13
C ILE A 237 1.39 -17.95 2.76
N TRP A 238 1.70 -19.24 2.74
CA TRP A 238 1.66 -20.05 1.52
C TRP A 238 0.26 -20.08 0.90
N ARG A 239 -0.79 -20.26 1.71
CA ARG A 239 -2.18 -20.23 1.22
C ARG A 239 -2.59 -18.86 0.67
N CYS A 240 -2.05 -17.76 1.18
CA CYS A 240 -2.24 -16.44 0.57
C CYS A 240 -1.61 -16.34 -0.81
N TRP A 241 -0.45 -16.99 -1.02
CA TRP A 241 0.27 -16.92 -2.27
C TRP A 241 -0.22 -17.86 -3.36
N VAL A 242 -0.76 -19.05 -3.05
CA VAL A 242 -1.23 -19.96 -4.11
C VAL A 242 -2.54 -19.47 -4.75
N ARG A 243 -2.68 -19.70 -6.06
CA ARG A 243 -3.80 -19.20 -6.87
C ARG A 243 -5.17 -19.55 -6.31
N ASP A 244 -5.33 -20.78 -5.82
CA ASP A 244 -6.59 -21.32 -5.33
C ASP A 244 -6.77 -21.22 -3.80
N GLY A 245 -5.84 -20.57 -3.11
CA GLY A 245 -5.89 -20.35 -1.67
C GLY A 245 -6.70 -19.10 -1.32
N PHE A 246 -7.44 -19.20 -0.20
CA PHE A 246 -8.30 -18.13 0.33
C PHE A 246 -9.16 -17.40 -0.70
N LYS A 247 -9.72 -18.14 -1.67
CA LYS A 247 -10.78 -17.61 -2.53
C LYS A 247 -12.02 -17.30 -1.68
N ILE A 248 -12.66 -16.17 -1.94
CA ILE A 248 -14.03 -15.93 -1.47
C ILE A 248 -14.87 -17.02 -2.13
N ARG A 249 -15.51 -17.86 -1.32
CA ARG A 249 -16.50 -18.84 -1.80
C ARG A 249 -17.87 -18.31 -1.38
N ASP A 250 -18.83 -18.47 -2.29
CA ASP A 250 -20.27 -18.28 -2.05
C ASP A 250 -20.76 -19.00 -0.79
#